data_AF-A0A1A8I1L7-F1
#
_entry.id   AF-A0A1A8I1L7-F1
#
_cell.length_a   1.000
_cell.length_b   1.000
_cell.length_c   1.000
_cell.angle_alpha   90.00
_cell.angle_beta   90.00
_cell.angle_gamma   90.00
#
_symmetry.space_group_name_H-M   'P 1'
#
loop_
_entity.id
_entity.type
_entity.pdbx_description
1 polymer ?
#
loop_
_entity_poly.entity_id
_entity_poly.type
_entity_poly.pdbx_seq_one_letter_code
_entity_poly.pdbx_strand_id
1 'polypeptide(L)'
;YECVLDPAAPPISLEASQRIIEVLKILFTITYITHKQEPSEDDAALYRHLVAILRLCLMRKCMLPEDTDELQGHTVNLLSALPLQCLDVLLTVPLQPDSKQSLGVNMDCVHVLLMFMERRLELGEKIKEKLTPILNLLTESCRAHRETRLYIRKHILPPLRDVSQRPEEGTTVKSRLVRLMTHLDTDLKHCAADLLFVLCKENVRRFVKYTGYGNAAGLLATRGLLGGQRVSSSSSEAHYSSDSDSDTEEYRQAKDRINPVTGRVEAEQPDPMEGMTEEEKEEEAKRLIMLFNKLSRENIIQPMGVDEEGKLVPMKGLEDNPESDSDQEEKN
;
A
#
# COMPACT_ATOMS: atom_id res chain seq x y z
N TYR A 1 -13.69 -11.99 29.19
CA TYR A 1 -14.09 -11.75 27.78
C TYR A 1 -13.81 -12.97 26.92
N GLU A 2 -14.18 -14.18 27.38
CA GLU A 2 -13.86 -15.41 26.65
C GLU A 2 -15.14 -16.04 26.11
N CYS A 3 -15.52 -15.58 24.91
CA CYS A 3 -16.37 -16.38 24.06
C CYS A 3 -15.54 -17.55 23.55
N VAL A 4 -15.73 -18.73 24.15
CA VAL A 4 -15.04 -19.97 23.77
C VAL A 4 -15.62 -20.47 22.46
N LEU A 5 -14.75 -20.62 21.45
CA LEU A 5 -15.10 -21.33 20.23
C LEU A 5 -15.09 -22.82 20.55
N ASP A 6 -16.26 -23.46 20.49
CA ASP A 6 -16.32 -24.92 20.43
C ASP A 6 -16.11 -25.35 18.97
N PRO A 7 -14.97 -25.97 18.62
CA PRO A 7 -14.70 -26.44 17.27
C PRO A 7 -15.65 -27.55 16.81
N ALA A 8 -16.38 -28.19 17.74
CA ALA A 8 -17.41 -29.19 17.44
C ALA A 8 -18.83 -28.59 17.33
N ALA A 9 -19.00 -27.27 17.50
CA ALA A 9 -20.30 -26.64 17.36
C ALA A 9 -20.86 -26.82 15.94
N PRO A 10 -22.16 -27.15 15.77
CA PRO A 10 -22.76 -27.28 14.45
C PRO A 10 -22.65 -25.97 13.65
N PRO A 11 -22.67 -25.99 12.31
CA PRO A 11 -22.73 -24.76 11.52
C PRO A 11 -23.91 -23.87 11.90
N ILE A 12 -23.79 -22.56 11.69
CA ILE A 12 -24.89 -21.62 11.92
C ILE A 12 -26.03 -21.95 10.94
N SER A 13 -27.24 -22.17 11.46
CA SER A 13 -28.42 -22.41 10.63
C SER A 13 -28.76 -21.18 9.79
N LEU A 14 -29.45 -21.38 8.66
CA LEU A 14 -29.84 -20.29 7.76
C LEU A 14 -30.61 -19.19 8.49
N GLU A 15 -31.64 -19.55 9.27
CA GLU A 15 -32.45 -18.60 10.03
C GLU A 15 -31.63 -17.82 11.06
N ALA A 16 -30.68 -18.50 11.73
CA ALA A 16 -29.80 -17.84 12.69
C ALA A 16 -28.84 -16.88 11.99
N SER A 17 -28.24 -17.27 10.86
CA SER A 17 -27.34 -16.45 10.07
C SER A 17 -28.03 -15.15 9.62
N GLN A 18 -29.24 -15.25 9.07
CA GLN A 18 -30.02 -14.09 8.63
C GLN A 18 -30.32 -13.13 9.78
N ARG A 19 -30.75 -13.64 10.94
CA ARG A 19 -31.01 -12.81 12.12
C ARG A 19 -29.74 -12.11 12.62
N ILE A 20 -28.62 -12.83 12.66
CA ILE A 20 -27.32 -12.25 13.06
C ILE A 20 -26.93 -11.14 12.09
N ILE A 21 -27.05 -11.37 10.78
CA ILE A 21 -26.72 -10.39 9.74
C ILE A 21 -27.55 -9.11 9.91
N GLU A 22 -28.86 -9.21 10.13
CA GLU A 22 -29.71 -8.03 10.36
C GLU A 22 -29.32 -7.26 11.64
N VAL A 23 -28.98 -7.98 12.72
CA VAL A 23 -28.45 -7.34 13.94
C VAL A 23 -27.13 -6.62 13.66
N LEU A 24 -26.21 -7.22 12.89
CA LEU A 24 -24.94 -6.60 12.52
C LEU A 24 -25.14 -5.34 11.68
N LYS A 25 -26.12 -5.32 10.75
CA LYS A 25 -26.47 -4.14 9.95
C LYS A 25 -26.98 -2.99 10.82
N ILE A 26 -27.84 -3.29 11.79
CA ILE A 26 -28.37 -2.31 12.75
C ILE A 26 -27.23 -1.75 13.61
N LEU A 27 -26.41 -2.62 14.18
CA LEU A 27 -25.26 -2.22 15.00
C LEU A 27 -24.27 -1.37 14.22
N PHE A 28 -23.96 -1.73 12.97
CA PHE A 28 -23.08 -0.94 12.11
C PHE A 28 -23.63 0.47 11.89
N THR A 29 -24.92 0.59 11.58
CA THR A 29 -25.56 1.89 11.35
C THR A 29 -25.48 2.79 12.60
N ILE A 30 -25.78 2.22 13.77
CA ILE A 30 -25.76 2.97 15.04
C ILE A 30 -24.32 3.39 15.38
N THR A 31 -23.38 2.44 15.31
CA THR A 31 -21.98 2.67 15.70
C THR A 31 -21.30 3.68 14.77
N TYR A 32 -21.60 3.64 13.47
CA TYR A 32 -21.04 4.57 12.50
C TYR A 32 -21.44 6.03 12.79
N ILE A 33 -22.65 6.27 13.28
CA ILE A 33 -23.14 7.62 13.62
C ILE A 33 -22.48 8.15 14.89
N THR A 34 -22.16 7.27 15.85
CA THR A 34 -21.63 7.64 17.18
C THR A 34 -20.11 7.68 17.28
N HIS A 35 -19.38 7.26 16.23
CA HIS A 35 -17.91 7.06 16.18
C HIS A 35 -17.02 8.32 16.40
N LYS A 36 -17.55 9.45 16.89
CA LYS A 36 -16.81 10.73 16.92
C LYS A 36 -16.06 11.03 18.21
N GLN A 37 -16.10 10.16 19.22
CA GLN A 37 -15.48 10.40 20.53
C GLN A 37 -14.73 9.17 21.03
N GLU A 38 -13.63 9.39 21.77
CA GLU A 38 -13.00 8.31 22.54
C GLU A 38 -14.05 7.73 23.50
N PRO A 39 -14.21 6.40 23.52
CA PRO A 39 -15.24 5.78 24.33
C PRO A 39 -14.91 5.96 25.83
N SER A 40 -15.94 6.10 26.66
CA SER A 40 -15.79 5.99 28.11
C SER A 40 -15.26 4.59 28.50
N GLU A 41 -14.77 4.41 29.73
CA GLU A 41 -14.32 3.09 30.20
C GLU A 41 -15.42 2.02 30.12
N ASP A 42 -16.65 2.40 30.46
CA ASP A 42 -17.83 1.53 30.38
C ASP A 42 -18.15 1.16 28.92
N ASP A 43 -18.13 2.14 28.02
CA ASP A 43 -18.35 1.90 26.58
C ASP A 43 -17.25 1.03 25.99
N ALA A 44 -15.99 1.23 26.39
CA ALA A 44 -14.86 0.41 25.95
C ALA A 44 -15.02 -1.05 26.40
N ALA A 45 -15.52 -1.30 27.62
CA ALA A 45 -15.83 -2.66 28.08
C ALA A 45 -16.94 -3.31 27.24
N LEU A 46 -17.99 -2.56 26.89
CA LEU A 46 -19.07 -3.02 26.01
C LEU A 46 -18.56 -3.31 24.60
N TYR A 47 -17.73 -2.43 24.03
CA TYR A 47 -17.12 -2.64 22.72
C TYR A 47 -16.21 -3.87 22.71
N ARG A 48 -15.38 -4.08 23.74
CA ARG A 48 -14.57 -5.30 23.86
C ARG A 48 -15.42 -6.56 23.95
N HIS A 49 -16.57 -6.51 24.63
CA HIS A 49 -17.51 -7.63 24.66
C HIS A 49 -18.12 -7.89 23.26
N LEU A 50 -18.52 -6.84 22.55
CA LEU A 50 -18.99 -6.93 21.18
C LEU A 50 -17.91 -7.53 20.26
N VAL A 51 -16.66 -7.08 20.35
CA VAL A 51 -15.53 -7.64 19.57
C VAL A 51 -15.35 -9.14 19.84
N ALA A 52 -15.52 -9.60 21.08
CA ALA A 52 -15.47 -11.03 21.39
C ALA A 52 -16.58 -11.83 20.68
N ILE A 53 -17.78 -11.26 20.53
CA ILE A 53 -18.87 -11.87 19.77
C ILE A 53 -18.56 -11.84 18.27
N LEU A 54 -18.06 -10.72 17.75
CA LEU A 54 -17.68 -10.58 16.34
C LEU A 54 -16.56 -11.55 15.95
N ARG A 55 -15.65 -11.84 16.88
CA ARG A 55 -14.65 -12.90 16.74
C ARG A 55 -15.31 -14.26 16.48
N LEU A 56 -16.39 -14.60 17.19
CA LEU A 56 -17.14 -15.82 16.92
C LEU A 56 -17.78 -15.80 15.52
N CYS A 57 -18.36 -14.67 15.12
CA CYS A 57 -18.97 -14.52 13.80
C CYS A 57 -17.96 -14.67 12.65
N LEU A 58 -16.73 -14.19 12.83
CA LEU A 58 -15.65 -14.38 11.85
C LEU A 58 -15.23 -15.85 11.73
N MET A 59 -15.11 -16.54 12.86
CA MET A 59 -14.50 -17.87 12.95
C MET A 59 -15.48 -19.01 12.64
N ARG A 60 -16.79 -18.79 12.80
CA ARG A 60 -17.82 -19.81 12.51
C ARG A 60 -18.21 -19.84 11.04
N LYS A 61 -18.59 -21.04 10.60
CA LYS A 61 -19.12 -21.29 9.24
C LYS A 61 -20.64 -21.41 9.29
N CYS A 62 -21.29 -20.87 8.27
CA CYS A 62 -22.71 -21.08 8.01
C CYS A 62 -22.92 -22.37 7.20
N MET A 63 -24.17 -22.80 7.07
CA MET A 63 -24.53 -23.95 6.23
C MET A 63 -24.12 -23.76 4.76
N LEU A 64 -24.25 -22.54 4.24
CA LEU A 64 -23.85 -22.18 2.88
C LEU A 64 -22.57 -21.31 2.87
N PRO A 65 -21.68 -21.50 1.88
CA PRO A 65 -20.49 -20.65 1.73
C PRO A 65 -20.82 -19.17 1.49
N GLU A 66 -21.90 -18.89 0.75
CA GLU A 66 -22.36 -17.52 0.46
C GLU A 66 -22.78 -16.79 1.74
N ASP A 67 -23.57 -17.45 2.59
CA ASP A 67 -23.97 -16.92 3.91
C ASP A 67 -22.75 -16.67 4.82
N THR A 68 -21.71 -17.50 4.70
CA THR A 68 -20.47 -17.33 5.46
C THR A 68 -19.72 -16.08 5.00
N ASP A 69 -19.64 -15.84 3.69
CA ASP A 69 -19.02 -14.64 3.13
C ASP A 69 -19.81 -13.36 3.47
N GLU A 70 -21.14 -13.43 3.45
CA GLU A 70 -22.01 -12.32 3.86
C GLU A 70 -21.88 -11.99 5.35
N LEU A 71 -21.92 -13.02 6.21
CA LEU A 71 -21.72 -12.88 7.66
C LEU A 71 -20.35 -12.27 7.97
N GLN A 72 -19.29 -12.77 7.35
CA GLN A 72 -17.94 -12.22 7.49
C GLN A 72 -17.88 -10.76 7.01
N GLY A 73 -18.54 -10.44 5.89
CA GLY A 73 -18.61 -9.07 5.37
C GLY A 73 -19.23 -8.08 6.35
N HIS A 74 -20.41 -8.39 6.89
CA HIS A 74 -21.05 -7.51 7.88
C HIS A 74 -20.29 -7.44 9.20
N THR A 75 -19.62 -8.54 9.59
CA THR A 75 -18.76 -8.55 10.76
C THR A 75 -17.56 -7.62 10.59
N VAL A 76 -16.89 -7.66 9.43
CA VAL A 76 -15.78 -6.76 9.10
C VAL A 76 -16.21 -5.30 9.06
N ASN A 77 -17.37 -5.00 8.48
CA ASN A 77 -17.90 -3.64 8.46
C ASN A 77 -18.07 -3.09 9.88
N LEU A 78 -18.69 -3.87 10.77
CA LEU A 78 -18.85 -3.47 12.17
C LEU A 78 -17.50 -3.34 12.88
N LEU A 79 -16.56 -4.28 12.70
CA LEU A 79 -15.21 -4.17 13.27
C LEU A 79 -14.48 -2.90 12.83
N SER A 80 -14.62 -2.50 11.56
CA SER A 80 -14.01 -1.27 11.03
C SER A 80 -14.60 0.03 11.59
N ALA A 81 -15.79 -0.05 12.19
CA ALA A 81 -16.46 1.08 12.84
C ALA A 81 -16.24 1.10 14.36
N LEU A 82 -15.44 0.21 14.93
CA LEU A 82 -15.17 0.17 16.37
C LEU A 82 -13.85 0.86 16.72
N PRO A 83 -13.73 1.44 17.93
CA PRO A 83 -12.48 2.04 18.40
C PRO A 83 -11.32 1.03 18.42
N LEU A 84 -10.17 1.42 17.86
CA LEU A 84 -9.00 0.55 17.67
C LEU A 84 -8.50 -0.10 18.97
N GLN A 85 -8.58 0.63 20.10
CA GLN A 85 -8.18 0.15 21.43
C GLN A 85 -9.00 -1.04 21.95
N CYS A 86 -10.13 -1.37 21.32
CA CYS A 86 -10.99 -2.50 21.67
C CYS A 86 -10.74 -3.73 20.78
N LEU A 87 -9.96 -3.58 19.70
CA LEU A 87 -9.66 -4.67 18.76
C LEU A 87 -8.58 -5.62 19.27
N ASP A 88 -7.91 -5.26 20.38
CA ASP A 88 -6.96 -6.10 21.11
C ASP A 88 -7.54 -7.48 21.47
N VAL A 89 -8.85 -7.54 21.71
CA VAL A 89 -9.61 -8.78 21.98
C VAL A 89 -9.53 -9.82 20.84
N LEU A 90 -9.23 -9.39 19.61
CA LEU A 90 -9.00 -10.32 18.50
C LEU A 90 -7.70 -11.11 18.64
N LEU A 91 -6.74 -10.62 19.44
CA LEU A 91 -5.39 -11.18 19.60
C LEU A 91 -5.19 -11.90 20.94
N THR A 92 -6.04 -11.65 21.94
CA THR A 92 -5.89 -12.18 23.31
C THR A 92 -6.34 -13.65 23.49
N VAL A 93 -6.51 -14.39 22.40
CA VAL A 93 -6.89 -15.81 22.45
C VAL A 93 -5.69 -16.68 22.82
N PRO A 94 -5.82 -17.65 23.75
CA PRO A 94 -4.77 -18.61 24.03
C PRO A 94 -4.31 -19.36 22.78
N LEU A 95 -3.01 -19.61 22.66
CA LEU A 95 -2.46 -20.38 21.56
C LEU A 95 -2.82 -21.85 21.70
N GLN A 96 -3.34 -22.44 20.61
CA GLN A 96 -3.52 -23.89 20.46
C GLN A 96 -2.39 -24.46 19.57
N PRO A 97 -2.14 -25.78 19.59
CA PRO A 97 -1.03 -26.39 18.84
C PRO A 97 -1.03 -26.11 17.33
N ASP A 98 -2.21 -25.89 16.74
CA ASP A 98 -2.45 -25.61 15.33
C ASP A 98 -2.68 -24.12 15.02
N SER A 99 -2.72 -23.26 16.05
CA SER A 99 -2.91 -21.82 15.89
C SER A 99 -1.80 -21.20 15.06
N LYS A 100 -2.20 -20.29 14.16
CA LYS A 100 -1.28 -19.36 13.52
C LYS A 100 -0.77 -18.41 14.59
N GLN A 101 0.54 -18.14 14.59
CA GLN A 101 1.15 -17.25 15.57
C GLN A 101 2.22 -16.35 14.97
N SER A 102 2.44 -15.23 15.63
CA SER A 102 3.53 -14.27 15.37
C SER A 102 4.01 -13.73 16.71
N LEU A 103 5.31 -13.91 17.02
CA LEU A 103 5.92 -13.51 18.29
C LEU A 103 5.15 -13.98 19.55
N GLY A 104 4.57 -15.19 19.50
CA GLY A 104 3.80 -15.75 20.63
C GLY A 104 2.38 -15.20 20.79
N VAL A 105 1.88 -14.41 19.83
CA VAL A 105 0.49 -13.92 19.80
C VAL A 105 -0.33 -14.72 18.79
N ASN A 106 -1.58 -15.03 19.12
CA ASN A 106 -2.51 -15.74 18.25
C ASN A 106 -2.89 -14.87 17.04
N MET A 107 -2.79 -15.44 15.84
CA MET A 107 -3.05 -14.78 14.55
C MET A 107 -4.19 -15.45 13.77
N ASP A 108 -4.98 -16.33 14.38
CA ASP A 108 -6.05 -17.07 13.70
C ASP A 108 -7.12 -16.12 13.14
N CYS A 109 -7.57 -15.14 13.94
CA CYS A 109 -8.54 -14.15 13.48
C CYS A 109 -7.96 -13.24 12.39
N VAL A 110 -6.70 -12.82 12.55
CA VAL A 110 -5.99 -12.03 11.53
C VAL A 110 -5.84 -12.83 10.23
N HIS A 111 -5.55 -14.12 10.32
CA HIS A 111 -5.44 -15.00 9.18
C HIS A 111 -6.79 -15.15 8.45
N VAL A 112 -7.90 -15.33 9.18
CA VAL A 112 -9.24 -15.37 8.58
C VAL A 112 -9.57 -14.06 7.87
N LEU A 113 -9.28 -12.90 8.48
CA LEU A 113 -9.46 -11.59 7.86
C LEU A 113 -8.62 -11.42 6.59
N LEU A 114 -7.38 -11.92 6.61
CA LEU A 114 -6.47 -11.88 5.46
C LEU A 114 -6.96 -12.76 4.30
N MET A 115 -7.39 -14.00 4.59
CA MET A 115 -7.97 -14.89 3.60
C MET A 115 -9.29 -14.34 3.05
N PHE A 116 -10.08 -13.68 3.90
CA PHE A 116 -11.30 -12.98 3.48
C PHE A 116 -10.99 -11.84 2.49
N MET A 117 -9.99 -10.99 2.80
CA MET A 117 -9.52 -9.96 1.87
C MET A 117 -9.05 -10.55 0.54
N GLU A 118 -8.26 -11.62 0.57
CA GLU A 118 -7.73 -12.26 -0.63
C GLU A 118 -8.83 -12.81 -1.54
N ARG A 119 -9.83 -13.51 -0.98
CA ARG A 119 -11.01 -13.96 -1.72
C ARG A 119 -11.78 -12.79 -2.34
N ARG A 120 -11.94 -11.68 -1.61
CA ARG A 120 -12.62 -10.49 -2.13
C ARG A 120 -11.85 -9.80 -3.25
N LEU A 121 -10.51 -9.80 -3.18
CA LEU A 121 -9.65 -9.31 -4.27
C LEU A 121 -9.73 -10.19 -5.52
N GLU A 122 -10.01 -11.49 -5.35
CA GLU A 122 -10.15 -12.49 -6.41
C GLU A 122 -11.44 -12.32 -7.23
N LEU A 123 -12.51 -11.82 -6.60
CA LEU A 123 -13.84 -11.69 -7.19
C LEU A 123 -14.01 -10.48 -8.14
N GLY A 124 -13.04 -9.55 -8.19
CA GLY A 124 -12.98 -8.47 -9.19
C GLY A 124 -13.89 -7.24 -8.96
N GLU A 125 -13.99 -6.38 -9.99
CA GLU A 125 -14.32 -4.94 -9.97
C GLU A 125 -15.70 -4.49 -9.43
N LYS A 126 -16.62 -5.37 -9.04
CA LYS A 126 -17.95 -4.96 -8.52
C LYS A 126 -17.98 -4.54 -7.04
N ILE A 127 -16.82 -4.33 -6.40
CA ILE A 127 -16.69 -4.48 -4.94
C ILE A 127 -15.92 -3.31 -4.29
N LYS A 128 -16.27 -2.04 -4.60
CA LYS A 128 -15.79 -0.90 -3.81
C LYS A 128 -16.21 -1.04 -2.34
N GLU A 129 -17.51 -1.24 -2.11
CA GLU A 129 -18.10 -1.25 -0.77
C GLU A 129 -17.63 -2.41 0.11
N LYS A 130 -17.17 -3.51 -0.49
CA LYS A 130 -16.76 -4.69 0.29
C LYS A 130 -15.25 -4.87 0.48
N LEU A 131 -14.40 -4.05 -0.15
CA LEU A 131 -12.93 -4.09 0.02
C LEU A 131 -12.41 -3.01 0.97
N THR A 132 -12.97 -1.79 0.92
CA THR A 132 -12.51 -0.68 1.76
C THR A 132 -12.53 -1.00 3.27
N PRO A 133 -13.60 -1.58 3.84
CA PRO A 133 -13.65 -1.86 5.28
C PRO A 133 -12.58 -2.84 5.74
N ILE A 134 -12.30 -3.89 4.95
CA ILE A 134 -11.26 -4.87 5.29
C ILE A 134 -9.85 -4.28 5.16
N LEU A 135 -9.60 -3.48 4.11
CA LEU A 135 -8.31 -2.81 3.93
C LEU A 135 -8.02 -1.84 5.07
N ASN A 136 -9.01 -1.04 5.48
CA ASN A 136 -8.87 -0.11 6.60
C ASN A 136 -8.64 -0.85 7.92
N LEU A 137 -9.46 -1.87 8.21
CA LEU A 137 -9.32 -2.67 9.43
C LEU A 137 -7.93 -3.29 9.55
N LEU A 138 -7.43 -3.91 8.48
CA LEU A 138 -6.08 -4.50 8.46
C LEU A 138 -4.99 -3.42 8.57
N THR A 139 -5.18 -2.26 7.95
CA THR A 139 -4.22 -1.15 8.01
C THR A 139 -4.09 -0.62 9.43
N GLU A 140 -5.20 -0.30 10.08
CA GLU A 140 -5.17 0.19 11.46
C GLU A 140 -4.67 -0.87 12.44
N SER A 141 -5.06 -2.14 12.25
CA SER A 141 -4.52 -3.25 13.04
C SER A 141 -3.00 -3.40 12.88
N CYS A 142 -2.46 -3.14 11.69
CA CYS A 142 -1.02 -3.12 11.45
C CYS A 142 -0.31 -1.91 12.07
N ARG A 143 -0.98 -0.76 12.22
CA ARG A 143 -0.42 0.39 12.94
C ARG A 143 -0.35 0.11 14.44
N ALA A 144 -1.46 -0.39 15.00
CA ALA A 144 -1.61 -0.65 16.43
C ALA A 144 -0.74 -1.82 16.92
N HIS A 145 -0.69 -2.94 16.19
CA HIS A 145 -0.06 -4.17 16.66
C HIS A 145 1.11 -4.61 15.77
N ARG A 146 2.31 -4.66 16.34
CA ARG A 146 3.55 -5.05 15.64
C ARG A 146 3.49 -6.49 15.14
N GLU A 147 2.94 -7.39 15.94
CA GLU A 147 2.84 -8.82 15.69
C GLU A 147 1.96 -9.09 14.48
N THR A 148 0.82 -8.40 14.41
CA THR A 148 -0.12 -8.39 13.28
C THR A 148 0.55 -7.87 12.02
N ARG A 149 1.24 -6.73 12.10
CA ARG A 149 1.98 -6.16 10.97
C ARG A 149 3.04 -7.11 10.42
N LEU A 150 3.80 -7.77 11.29
CA LEU A 150 4.82 -8.75 10.87
C LEU A 150 4.19 -9.98 10.20
N TYR A 151 3.08 -10.47 10.75
CA TYR A 151 2.35 -11.61 10.20
C TYR A 151 1.81 -11.31 8.80
N ILE A 152 1.09 -10.18 8.65
CA ILE A 152 0.53 -9.75 7.38
C ILE A 152 1.64 -9.41 6.38
N ARG A 153 2.72 -8.75 6.81
CA ARG A 153 3.87 -8.44 5.95
C ARG A 153 4.48 -9.71 5.37
N LYS A 154 4.64 -10.77 6.17
CA LYS A 154 5.18 -12.06 5.69
C LYS A 154 4.33 -12.67 4.58
N HIS A 155 3.02 -12.48 4.64
CA HIS A 155 2.07 -13.00 3.66
C HIS A 155 1.96 -12.13 2.39
N ILE A 156 1.80 -10.81 2.56
CA ILE A 156 1.57 -9.87 1.45
C ILE A 156 2.88 -9.45 0.79
N LEU A 157 3.93 -9.15 1.57
CA LEU A 157 5.21 -8.61 1.10
C LEU A 157 6.38 -9.53 1.47
N PRO A 158 6.41 -10.79 0.99
CA PRO A 158 7.55 -11.67 1.21
C PRO A 158 8.83 -11.06 0.61
N PRO A 159 10.02 -11.41 1.10
CA PRO A 159 11.29 -10.96 0.50
C PRO A 159 11.32 -11.22 -1.01
N LEU A 160 11.66 -10.19 -1.79
CA LEU A 160 11.64 -10.25 -3.25
C LEU A 160 12.70 -11.23 -3.74
N ARG A 161 12.32 -12.22 -4.55
CA ARG A 161 13.27 -13.14 -5.20
C ARG A 161 13.32 -12.93 -6.71
N ASP A 162 12.16 -12.69 -7.30
CA ASP A 162 12.02 -12.36 -8.70
C ASP A 162 11.67 -10.88 -8.85
N VAL A 163 12.49 -10.18 -9.64
CA VAL A 163 12.38 -8.76 -9.97
C VAL A 163 12.34 -8.54 -11.49
N SER A 164 12.05 -9.59 -12.27
CA SER A 164 11.95 -9.51 -13.73
C SER A 164 10.60 -8.91 -14.20
N GLN A 165 9.53 -9.19 -13.48
CA GLN A 165 8.17 -8.73 -13.78
C GLN A 165 7.84 -7.45 -13.03
N ARG A 166 6.89 -6.66 -13.57
CA ARG A 166 6.44 -5.45 -12.87
C ARG A 166 5.70 -5.81 -11.57
N PRO A 167 5.76 -4.97 -10.53
CA PRO A 167 5.08 -5.24 -9.26
C PRO A 167 3.57 -5.52 -9.37
N GLU A 168 2.88 -4.88 -10.32
CA GLU A 168 1.45 -5.06 -10.61
C GLU A 168 1.12 -6.29 -11.49
N GLU A 169 2.13 -6.90 -12.11
CA GLU A 169 1.99 -8.11 -12.91
C GLU A 169 1.97 -9.34 -12.00
N GLY A 170 1.11 -10.31 -12.33
CA GLY A 170 0.95 -11.56 -11.58
C GLY A 170 -0.35 -11.69 -10.77
N THR A 171 -0.46 -12.82 -10.09
CA THR A 171 -1.67 -13.28 -9.39
C THR A 171 -1.58 -13.18 -7.87
N THR A 172 -0.42 -12.82 -7.33
CA THR A 172 -0.19 -12.69 -5.88
C THR A 172 -1.03 -11.57 -5.26
N VAL A 173 -1.31 -11.67 -3.95
CA VAL A 173 -1.98 -10.59 -3.19
C VAL A 173 -1.25 -9.25 -3.35
N LYS A 174 0.09 -9.26 -3.31
CA LYS A 174 0.92 -8.08 -3.60
C LYS A 174 0.53 -7.46 -4.94
N SER A 175 0.63 -8.24 -6.02
CA SER A 175 0.42 -7.75 -7.38
C SER A 175 -0.99 -7.19 -7.57
N ARG A 176 -2.01 -7.83 -6.97
CA ARG A 176 -3.39 -7.34 -6.99
C ARG A 176 -3.54 -6.02 -6.22
N LEU A 177 -2.95 -5.90 -5.04
CA LEU A 177 -2.97 -4.66 -4.26
C LEU A 177 -2.22 -3.52 -4.98
N VAL A 178 -1.07 -3.80 -5.60
CA VAL A 178 -0.34 -2.79 -6.38
C VAL A 178 -1.18 -2.31 -7.57
N ARG A 179 -1.86 -3.22 -8.26
CA ARG A 179 -2.79 -2.86 -9.36
C ARG A 179 -3.94 -1.96 -8.88
N LEU A 180 -4.42 -2.14 -7.65
CA LEU A 180 -5.44 -1.26 -7.06
C LEU A 180 -4.94 0.16 -6.78
N MET A 181 -3.62 0.38 -6.64
CA MET A 181 -3.05 1.72 -6.40
C MET A 181 -3.22 2.66 -7.61
N THR A 182 -3.52 2.12 -8.78
CA THR A 182 -3.81 2.87 -10.01
C THR A 182 -5.27 2.74 -10.46
N HIS A 183 -6.16 2.29 -9.56
CA HIS A 183 -7.59 2.19 -9.83
C HIS A 183 -8.23 3.59 -9.95
N LEU A 184 -9.34 3.69 -10.69
CA LEU A 184 -10.07 4.95 -10.92
C LEU A 184 -10.73 5.50 -9.64
N ASP A 185 -11.11 4.60 -8.74
CA ASP A 185 -11.68 4.96 -7.44
C ASP A 185 -10.60 5.45 -6.48
N THR A 186 -10.69 6.72 -6.08
CA THR A 186 -9.72 7.37 -5.20
C THR A 186 -9.64 6.70 -3.83
N ASP A 187 -10.78 6.33 -3.25
CA ASP A 187 -10.82 5.76 -1.90
C ASP A 187 -10.14 4.40 -1.89
N LEU A 188 -10.48 3.54 -2.85
CA LEU A 188 -9.89 2.20 -2.95
C LEU A 188 -8.39 2.27 -3.24
N LYS A 189 -7.97 3.17 -4.14
CA LYS A 189 -6.57 3.46 -4.43
C LYS A 189 -5.81 3.86 -3.15
N HIS A 190 -6.38 4.77 -2.38
CA HIS A 190 -5.75 5.25 -1.15
C HIS A 190 -5.66 4.14 -0.10
N CYS A 191 -6.72 3.35 0.10
CA CYS A 191 -6.72 2.25 1.08
C CYS A 191 -5.70 1.16 0.74
N ALA A 192 -5.61 0.75 -0.54
CA ALA A 192 -4.64 -0.25 -0.97
C ALA A 192 -3.19 0.24 -0.81
N ALA A 193 -2.94 1.49 -1.22
CA ALA A 193 -1.62 2.11 -1.10
C ALA A 193 -1.22 2.30 0.37
N ASP A 194 -2.15 2.68 1.23
CA ASP A 194 -1.91 2.92 2.66
C ASP A 194 -1.58 1.63 3.41
N LEU A 195 -2.32 0.54 3.16
CA LEU A 195 -2.00 -0.79 3.72
C LEU A 195 -0.56 -1.19 3.38
N LEU A 196 -0.18 -1.10 2.10
CA LEU A 196 1.17 -1.44 1.65
C LEU A 196 2.24 -0.53 2.28
N PHE A 197 1.93 0.75 2.47
CA PHE A 197 2.85 1.71 3.09
C PHE A 197 3.06 1.42 4.59
N VAL A 198 2.00 1.12 5.35
CA VAL A 198 2.09 0.69 6.76
C VAL A 198 2.86 -0.63 6.90
N LEU A 199 2.64 -1.60 6.00
CA LEU A 199 3.42 -2.84 5.96
C LEU A 199 4.90 -2.59 5.65
N CYS A 200 5.22 -1.48 4.99
CA CYS A 200 6.58 -1.01 4.77
C CYS A 200 7.16 -0.17 5.92
N LYS A 201 6.49 -0.11 7.07
CA LYS A 201 6.83 0.77 8.21
C LYS A 201 6.87 2.25 7.81
N GLU A 202 5.99 2.65 6.88
CA GLU A 202 5.90 4.03 6.37
C GLU A 202 7.23 4.54 5.79
N ASN A 203 8.07 3.63 5.31
CA ASN A 203 9.36 3.95 4.71
C ASN A 203 9.24 4.04 3.18
N VAL A 204 9.49 5.23 2.63
CA VAL A 204 9.37 5.51 1.19
C VAL A 204 10.25 4.58 0.34
N ARG A 205 11.51 4.35 0.74
CA ARG A 205 12.43 3.48 -0.03
C ARG A 205 11.93 2.04 -0.07
N ARG A 206 11.50 1.49 1.07
CA ARG A 206 10.94 0.15 1.12
C ARG A 206 9.63 0.06 0.32
N PHE A 207 8.78 1.08 0.44
CA PHE A 207 7.53 1.14 -0.30
C PHE A 207 7.78 1.08 -1.82
N VAL A 208 8.64 1.96 -2.34
CA VAL A 208 9.04 1.99 -3.76
C VAL A 208 9.66 0.67 -4.21
N LYS A 209 10.49 0.03 -3.38
CA LYS A 209 11.06 -1.30 -3.67
C LYS A 209 9.98 -2.35 -3.99
N TYR A 210 8.86 -2.35 -3.26
CA TYR A 210 7.82 -3.36 -3.41
C TYR A 210 6.74 -3.00 -4.44
N THR A 211 6.53 -1.71 -4.71
CA THR A 211 5.42 -1.24 -5.55
C THR A 211 5.86 -0.60 -6.86
N GLY A 212 7.12 -0.17 -6.99
CA GLY A 212 7.58 0.67 -8.10
C GLY A 212 7.14 2.13 -7.93
N TYR A 213 8.01 3.08 -8.25
CA TYR A 213 7.72 4.50 -8.06
C TYR A 213 6.53 4.97 -8.90
N GLY A 214 6.32 4.41 -10.10
CA GLY A 214 5.16 4.74 -10.94
C GLY A 214 3.82 4.51 -10.23
N ASN A 215 3.67 3.36 -9.56
CA ASN A 215 2.46 3.04 -8.80
C ASN A 215 2.43 3.86 -7.48
N ALA A 216 3.58 4.03 -6.82
CA ALA A 216 3.69 4.73 -5.53
C ALA A 216 3.46 6.25 -5.62
N ALA A 217 3.76 6.86 -6.77
CA ALA A 217 3.80 8.31 -6.95
C ALA A 217 2.50 8.99 -6.51
N GLY A 218 1.34 8.38 -6.80
CA GLY A 218 0.05 8.92 -6.40
C GLY A 218 -0.08 9.11 -4.88
N LEU A 219 0.29 8.10 -4.09
CA LEU A 219 0.25 8.19 -2.63
C LEU A 219 1.33 9.15 -2.10
N LEU A 220 2.54 9.06 -2.65
CA LEU A 220 3.66 9.91 -2.24
C LEU A 220 3.36 11.39 -2.50
N ALA A 221 2.69 11.72 -3.60
CA ALA A 221 2.22 13.06 -3.92
C ALA A 221 1.22 13.58 -2.88
N THR A 222 0.18 12.81 -2.57
CA THR A 222 -0.84 13.19 -1.58
C THR A 222 -0.24 13.39 -0.18
N ARG A 223 0.85 12.69 0.15
CA ARG A 223 1.56 12.82 1.44
C ARG A 223 2.72 13.83 1.43
N GLY A 224 3.00 14.49 0.31
CA GLY A 224 4.13 15.42 0.21
C GLY A 224 5.51 14.76 0.25
N LEU A 225 5.61 13.46 -0.08
CA LEU A 225 6.82 12.64 0.02
C LEU A 225 7.56 12.43 -1.31
N LEU A 226 7.17 13.13 -2.39
CA LEU A 226 7.77 12.97 -3.73
C LEU A 226 9.26 13.34 -3.76
N GLY A 227 9.68 14.33 -2.97
CA GLY A 227 11.07 14.82 -2.96
C GLY A 227 12.04 13.97 -2.14
N GLY A 228 11.66 12.77 -1.70
CA GLY A 228 12.50 11.94 -0.83
C GLY A 228 12.78 12.56 0.54
N GLN A 229 12.06 13.62 0.92
CA GLN A 229 12.16 14.24 2.23
C GLN A 229 11.86 13.18 3.29
N ARG A 230 12.78 13.06 4.24
CA ARG A 230 12.54 12.33 5.48
C ARG A 230 11.37 13.03 6.15
N VAL A 231 10.31 12.28 6.45
CA VAL A 231 9.33 12.71 7.44
C VAL A 231 10.13 13.06 8.69
N SER A 232 10.28 14.33 9.03
CA SER A 232 10.68 14.70 10.38
C SER A 232 9.53 14.30 11.28
N SER A 233 9.52 13.05 11.77
CA SER A 233 8.88 12.58 13.01
C SER A 233 7.60 13.27 13.54
N SER A 234 6.72 13.85 12.72
CA SER A 234 5.69 14.79 13.19
C SER A 234 4.29 14.52 12.65
N SER A 235 4.05 13.37 12.03
CA SER A 235 2.70 13.05 11.51
C SER A 235 2.25 11.60 11.65
N SER A 236 3.03 10.72 12.28
CA SER A 236 2.52 9.42 12.72
C SER A 236 3.00 9.09 14.13
N GLU A 237 2.05 8.92 15.06
CA GLU A 237 2.28 8.40 16.43
C GLU A 237 2.70 6.91 16.44
N ALA A 238 2.90 6.31 15.26
CA ALA A 238 3.25 4.91 15.10
C ALA A 238 4.75 4.67 15.36
N HIS A 239 5.07 4.12 16.53
CA HIS A 239 6.44 3.73 16.90
C HIS A 239 6.90 2.48 16.13
N TYR A 240 7.63 2.66 15.03
CA TYR A 240 8.24 1.56 14.28
C TYR A 240 9.63 1.18 14.79
N SER A 241 9.88 -0.12 14.97
CA SER A 241 11.21 -0.66 15.29
C SER A 241 12.21 -0.44 14.15
N SER A 242 13.50 -0.32 14.50
CA SER A 242 14.64 -0.17 13.57
C SER A 242 14.63 -1.17 12.40
N ASP A 243 15.28 -0.76 11.32
CA ASP A 243 15.14 -1.37 10.01
C ASP A 243 15.84 -2.73 9.94
N SER A 244 15.04 -3.80 9.75
CA SER A 244 15.56 -5.11 9.39
C SER A 244 15.83 -5.11 7.90
N ASP A 245 17.05 -5.46 7.52
CA ASP A 245 17.36 -5.73 6.12
C ASP A 245 16.49 -6.90 5.64
N SER A 246 15.77 -6.68 4.54
CA SER A 246 14.89 -7.67 3.93
C SER A 246 15.33 -7.98 2.50
N ASP A 247 16.51 -7.51 2.11
CA ASP A 247 17.09 -7.75 0.80
C ASP A 247 17.56 -9.20 0.75
N THR A 248 17.04 -9.93 -0.23
CA THR A 248 17.52 -11.26 -0.57
C THR A 248 18.82 -11.15 -1.36
N GLU A 249 19.54 -12.25 -1.48
CA GLU A 249 20.77 -12.27 -2.26
C GLU A 249 20.49 -11.98 -3.74
N GLU A 250 19.40 -12.52 -4.28
CA GLU A 250 18.93 -12.27 -5.64
C GLU A 250 18.61 -10.78 -5.86
N TYR A 251 17.95 -10.14 -4.89
CA TYR A 251 17.64 -8.72 -4.96
C TYR A 251 18.90 -7.85 -4.93
N ARG A 252 19.89 -8.19 -4.10
CA ARG A 252 21.14 -7.42 -4.00
C ARG A 252 21.93 -7.43 -5.30
N GLN A 253 21.98 -8.57 -5.98
CA GLN A 253 22.66 -8.70 -7.27
C GLN A 253 21.96 -7.91 -8.39
N ALA A 254 20.63 -7.81 -8.33
CA ALA A 254 19.84 -7.11 -9.33
C ALA A 254 19.66 -5.61 -9.03
N LYS A 255 19.93 -5.16 -7.80
CA LYS A 255 19.56 -3.84 -7.28
C LYS A 255 19.96 -2.68 -8.19
N ASP A 256 21.16 -2.73 -8.74
CA ASP A 256 21.71 -1.65 -9.59
C ASP A 256 21.07 -1.61 -10.99
N ARG A 257 20.39 -2.69 -11.38
CA ARG A 257 19.72 -2.83 -12.69
C ARG A 257 18.19 -2.65 -12.62
N ILE A 258 17.64 -2.47 -11.42
CA ILE A 258 16.20 -2.26 -11.23
C ILE A 258 15.88 -0.81 -11.55
N ASN A 259 14.99 -0.59 -12.52
CA ASN A 259 14.44 0.73 -12.78
C ASN A 259 13.51 1.12 -11.62
N PRO A 260 13.78 2.22 -10.89
CA PRO A 260 12.96 2.63 -9.74
C PRO A 260 11.50 2.94 -10.11
N VAL A 261 11.23 3.37 -11.34
CA VAL A 261 9.89 3.71 -11.83
C VAL A 261 9.07 2.46 -12.04
N THR A 262 9.61 1.49 -12.79
CA THR A 262 8.88 0.27 -13.16
C THR A 262 9.01 -0.85 -12.12
N GLY A 263 9.97 -0.75 -11.19
CA GLY A 263 10.18 -1.73 -10.12
C GLY A 263 10.68 -3.09 -10.63
N ARG A 264 11.18 -3.16 -11.86
CA ARG A 264 11.72 -4.37 -12.50
C ARG A 264 13.12 -4.15 -13.04
N VAL A 265 13.83 -5.24 -13.27
CA VAL A 265 15.08 -5.25 -14.05
C VAL A 265 14.73 -5.04 -15.50
N GLU A 266 15.30 -4.00 -16.11
CA GLU A 266 15.16 -3.75 -17.54
C GLU A 266 16.37 -4.31 -18.29
N ALA A 267 16.15 -4.76 -19.52
CA ALA A 267 17.26 -5.07 -20.41
C ALA A 267 18.03 -3.78 -20.67
N GLU A 268 19.36 -3.86 -20.72
CA GLU A 268 20.18 -2.74 -21.14
C GLU A 268 19.73 -2.35 -22.55
N GLN A 269 19.22 -1.12 -22.68
CA GLN A 269 18.91 -0.59 -24.00
C GLN A 269 20.25 -0.29 -24.70
N PRO A 270 20.36 -0.60 -26.00
CA PRO A 270 21.53 -0.21 -26.76
C PRO A 270 21.70 1.32 -26.66
N ASP A 271 22.95 1.77 -26.59
CA ASP A 271 23.21 3.20 -26.52
C ASP A 271 22.68 3.85 -27.82
N PRO A 272 21.75 4.81 -27.74
CA PRO A 272 21.20 5.46 -28.92
C PRO A 272 22.27 6.19 -29.76
N MET A 273 23.45 6.43 -29.20
CA MET A 273 24.62 7.03 -29.87
C MET A 273 25.61 5.98 -30.38
N GLU A 274 25.35 4.68 -30.19
CA GLU A 274 26.20 3.59 -30.67
C GLU A 274 26.18 3.54 -32.21
N GLY A 275 27.35 3.68 -32.83
CA GLY A 275 27.50 3.70 -34.29
C GLY A 275 27.44 5.09 -34.93
N MET A 276 27.19 6.16 -34.16
CA MET A 276 27.32 7.54 -34.64
C MET A 276 28.79 8.00 -34.57
N THR A 277 29.21 8.76 -35.59
CA THR A 277 30.49 9.50 -35.58
C THR A 277 30.43 10.67 -34.60
N GLU A 278 31.58 11.16 -34.12
CA GLU A 278 31.60 12.30 -33.17
C GLU A 278 30.93 13.57 -33.74
N GLU A 279 31.02 13.78 -35.06
CA GLU A 279 30.37 14.89 -35.74
C GLU A 279 28.83 14.75 -35.70
N GLU A 280 28.30 13.55 -35.99
CA GLU A 280 26.86 13.26 -35.89
C GLU A 280 26.34 13.38 -34.45
N LYS A 281 27.16 13.00 -33.45
CA LYS A 281 26.81 13.18 -32.04
C LYS A 281 26.71 14.65 -31.66
N GLU A 282 27.61 15.49 -32.16
CA GLU A 282 27.59 16.93 -31.90
C GLU A 282 26.38 17.60 -32.58
N GLU A 283 26.03 17.19 -33.81
CA GLU A 283 24.84 17.68 -34.50
C GLU A 283 23.54 17.32 -33.76
N GLU A 284 23.40 16.07 -33.30
CA GLU A 284 22.20 15.66 -32.56
C GLU A 284 22.13 16.34 -31.17
N ALA A 285 23.28 16.59 -30.53
CA ALA A 285 23.33 17.39 -29.29
C ALA A 285 22.87 18.84 -29.53
N LYS A 286 23.33 19.50 -30.60
CA LYS A 286 22.86 20.85 -31.00
C LYS A 286 21.35 20.85 -31.25
N ARG A 287 20.86 19.82 -31.95
CA ARG A 287 19.43 19.64 -32.22
C ARG A 287 18.60 19.47 -30.94
N LEU A 288 19.07 18.69 -29.98
CA LEU A 288 18.43 18.50 -28.68
C LEU A 288 18.37 19.81 -27.88
N ILE A 289 19.45 20.59 -27.86
CA ILE A 289 19.49 21.91 -27.22
C ILE A 289 18.49 22.87 -27.88
N MET A 290 18.45 22.90 -29.22
CA MET A 290 17.47 23.71 -29.95
C MET A 290 16.02 23.30 -29.63
N LEU A 291 15.74 22.00 -29.54
CA LEU A 291 14.41 21.49 -29.20
C LEU A 291 14.03 21.88 -27.76
N PHE A 292 14.98 21.76 -26.83
CA PHE A 292 14.79 22.15 -25.44
C PHE A 292 14.50 23.65 -25.31
N ASN A 293 15.29 24.48 -26.00
CA ASN A 293 15.10 25.93 -26.05
C ASN A 293 13.76 26.33 -26.66
N LYS A 294 13.33 25.65 -27.72
CA LYS A 294 12.01 25.88 -28.32
C LYS A 294 10.89 25.61 -27.32
N LEU A 295 10.91 24.44 -26.68
CA LEU A 295 9.89 24.06 -25.69
C LEU A 295 9.91 24.96 -24.45
N SER A 296 11.08 25.44 -24.04
CA SER A 296 11.23 26.40 -22.94
C SER A 296 10.66 27.78 -23.30
N ARG A 297 10.93 28.28 -24.52
CA ARG A 297 10.36 29.56 -25.01
C ARG A 297 8.85 29.51 -25.16
N GLU A 298 8.30 28.35 -25.52
CA GLU A 298 6.86 28.10 -25.59
C GLU A 298 6.22 27.88 -24.19
N ASN A 299 7.00 27.98 -23.10
CA ASN A 299 6.57 27.71 -21.72
C ASN A 299 5.97 26.30 -21.51
N ILE A 300 6.35 25.33 -22.35
CA ILE A 300 5.88 23.94 -22.24
C ILE A 300 6.69 23.18 -21.19
N ILE A 301 8.00 23.45 -21.10
CA ILE A 301 8.91 22.84 -20.12
C ILE A 301 9.77 23.91 -19.44
N GLN A 302 10.21 23.65 -18.22
CA GLN A 302 11.22 24.45 -17.53
C GLN A 302 12.40 23.55 -17.16
N PRO A 303 13.62 23.82 -17.68
CA PRO A 303 14.82 23.09 -17.27
C PRO A 303 15.10 23.33 -15.79
N MET A 304 15.32 22.26 -15.05
CA MET A 304 15.74 22.31 -13.66
C MET A 304 17.11 21.62 -13.53
N GLY A 305 18.06 22.28 -12.89
CA GLY A 305 19.30 21.70 -12.39
C GLY A 305 19.17 21.32 -10.91
N VAL A 306 20.15 20.58 -10.41
CA VAL A 306 20.28 20.28 -8.97
C VAL A 306 21.42 21.13 -8.43
N ASP A 307 21.18 21.94 -7.41
CA ASP A 307 22.22 22.71 -6.73
C ASP A 307 23.09 21.83 -5.80
N GLU A 308 24.15 22.40 -5.23
CA GLU A 308 25.04 21.70 -4.30
C GLU A 308 24.32 21.16 -3.05
N GLU A 309 23.13 21.68 -2.76
CA GLU A 309 22.28 21.29 -1.63
C GLU A 309 21.26 20.19 -2.01
N GLY A 310 21.27 19.75 -3.27
CA GLY A 310 20.38 18.70 -3.77
C GLY A 310 18.97 19.19 -4.13
N LYS A 311 18.77 20.51 -4.21
CA LYS A 311 17.48 21.13 -4.50
C LYS A 311 17.36 21.47 -5.98
N LEU A 312 16.15 21.30 -6.51
CA LEU A 312 15.84 21.63 -7.90
C LEU A 312 15.77 23.15 -8.07
N VAL A 313 16.66 23.70 -8.89
CA VAL A 313 16.72 25.12 -9.26
C VAL A 313 16.59 25.28 -10.77
N PRO A 314 15.91 26.33 -11.28
CA PRO A 314 15.84 26.56 -12.72
C PRO A 314 17.23 26.71 -13.32
N MET A 315 17.52 25.95 -14.38
CA MET A 315 18.79 26.06 -15.09
C MET A 315 18.81 27.38 -15.86
N LYS A 316 19.78 28.24 -15.59
CA LYS A 316 20.01 29.49 -16.31
C LYS A 316 21.14 29.28 -17.31
N GLY A 317 21.02 29.81 -18.53
CA GLY A 317 22.10 29.80 -19.54
C GLY A 317 21.96 28.78 -20.69
N LEU A 318 20.82 28.11 -20.84
CA LEU A 318 20.50 27.38 -22.08
C LEU A 318 20.15 28.32 -23.25
N GLU A 319 19.92 29.61 -22.96
CA GLU A 319 19.43 30.61 -23.92
C GLU A 319 20.49 31.16 -24.89
N ASP A 320 21.77 30.92 -24.64
CA ASP A 320 22.86 31.45 -25.46
C ASP A 320 23.28 30.44 -26.55
N ASN A 321 22.71 30.63 -27.74
CA ASN A 321 23.23 30.03 -28.97
C ASN A 321 24.56 30.73 -29.33
N PRO A 322 25.67 30.02 -29.56
CA PRO A 322 26.90 30.62 -30.11
C PRO A 322 26.86 30.85 -31.64
N GLU A 323 25.71 30.71 -32.31
CA GLU A 323 25.59 30.83 -33.78
C GLU A 323 25.04 32.18 -34.26
N SER A 324 25.37 33.30 -33.59
CA SER A 324 25.01 34.63 -34.11
C SER A 324 26.17 35.63 -34.19
N ASP A 325 27.44 35.18 -34.18
CA ASP A 325 28.60 36.07 -34.12
C ASP A 325 29.60 35.94 -35.29
N SER A 326 29.22 35.36 -36.43
CA SER A 326 30.15 35.21 -37.58
C SER A 326 29.83 36.00 -38.86
N ASP A 327 28.87 36.93 -38.87
CA ASP A 327 28.46 37.62 -40.11
C ASP A 327 28.61 39.15 -40.12
N GLN A 328 29.46 39.75 -39.27
CA GLN A 328 29.74 41.20 -39.34
C GLN A 328 31.22 41.58 -39.12
N GLU A 329 32.16 40.92 -39.80
CA GLU A 329 33.48 41.51 -40.07
C GLU A 329 33.90 41.25 -41.52
N GLU A 330 33.26 41.93 -42.47
CA GLU A 330 33.88 42.23 -43.78
C GLU A 330 33.08 43.27 -44.58
N LYS A 331 33.22 44.56 -44.23
CA LYS A 331 33.12 45.68 -45.19
C LYS A 331 34.03 46.82 -44.74
N ASN A 332 35.27 46.78 -45.22
CA ASN A 332 36.04 48.00 -45.52
C ASN A 332 35.59 48.56 -46.88
#